data_AF-U6DV78-F1
#
_entry.id   AF-U6DV78-F1
#
_cell.length_a   1.000
_cell.length_b   1.000
_cell.length_c   1.000
_cell.angle_alpha   90.00
_cell.angle_beta   90.00
_cell.angle_gamma   90.00
#
_symmetry.space_group_name_H-M   'P 1'
#
loop_
_entity.id
_entity.type
_entity.pdbx_description
1 polymer ?
#
loop_
_entity_poly.entity_id
_entity_poly.type
_entity_poly.pdbx_seq_one_letter_code
_entity_poly.pdbx_strand_id
1 'polypeptide(L)'
;APLVVTVEGTYVAEEPGCPLSCAVSKRRPECEECGGLGSLTGSCEWRQGDGKGITRNFSTCSPSIKTCPDGHCDAVESRNVNICPQDCLRGGSIIGGHEPGERWGIKAGFGICNCFPEEKKCFCEPEDSQDPLCDELCRTVIAAAVLFSFIVSMLLSTFCIHRYHKNAHKPPIASAEMTFRRPAQAF
;
A
#
# COMPACT_ATOMS: atom_id res chain seq x y z
N ALA A 1 9.83 -53.79 6.64
CA ALA A 1 9.48 -53.31 5.29
C ALA A 1 10.57 -52.34 4.82
N PRO A 2 11.01 -52.39 3.56
CA PRO A 2 11.95 -51.40 3.03
C PRO A 2 11.25 -50.06 2.76
N LEU A 3 11.93 -48.94 3.07
CA LEU A 3 11.50 -47.60 2.69
C LEU A 3 12.11 -47.25 1.33
N VAL A 4 11.27 -46.92 0.34
CA VAL A 4 11.69 -46.47 -0.99
C VAL A 4 11.26 -45.02 -1.17
N VAL A 5 12.19 -44.15 -1.53
CA VAL A 5 11.95 -42.71 -1.74
C VAL A 5 12.34 -42.36 -3.18
N THR A 6 11.43 -41.70 -3.91
CA THR A 6 11.65 -41.18 -5.26
C THR A 6 11.75 -39.66 -5.20
N VAL A 7 12.81 -39.10 -5.78
CA VAL A 7 12.98 -37.65 -5.91
C VAL A 7 12.50 -37.26 -7.30
N GLU A 8 11.39 -36.54 -7.36
CA GLU A 8 10.77 -36.07 -8.61
C GLU A 8 10.71 -34.54 -8.61
N GLY A 9 11.02 -33.93 -9.75
CA GLY A 9 10.95 -32.49 -9.95
C GLY A 9 12.09 -31.93 -10.81
N THR A 10 12.03 -30.63 -11.04
CA THR A 10 13.08 -29.85 -11.71
C THR A 10 13.67 -28.85 -10.74
N TYR A 11 14.97 -28.62 -10.84
CA TYR A 11 15.65 -27.59 -10.04
C TYR A 11 15.55 -26.22 -10.72
N VAL A 12 15.14 -25.22 -9.94
CA VAL A 12 15.16 -23.80 -10.31
C VAL A 12 16.02 -23.08 -9.28
N ALA A 13 16.94 -22.23 -9.73
CA ALA A 13 17.76 -21.44 -8.83
C ALA A 13 16.91 -20.36 -8.14
N GLU A 14 17.17 -20.14 -6.85
CA GLU A 14 16.52 -19.06 -6.09
C GLU A 14 17.04 -17.68 -6.55
N GLU A 15 16.16 -16.68 -6.49
CA GLU A 15 16.51 -15.29 -6.78
C GLU A 15 17.55 -14.76 -5.78
N PRO A 16 18.55 -14.00 -6.24
CA PRO A 16 19.55 -13.42 -5.34
C PRO A 16 18.87 -12.43 -4.39
N GLY A 17 19.04 -12.65 -3.08
CA GLY A 17 18.48 -11.78 -2.04
C GLY A 17 17.30 -12.38 -1.27
N CYS A 18 16.87 -13.61 -1.57
CA CYS A 18 15.88 -14.29 -0.75
C CYS A 18 16.41 -14.55 0.68
N PRO A 19 15.58 -14.33 1.72
CA PRO A 19 15.97 -14.60 3.10
C PRO A 19 16.03 -16.10 3.38
N LEU A 20 16.85 -16.51 4.36
CA LEU A 20 16.93 -17.91 4.77
C LEU A 20 15.61 -18.44 5.40
N SER A 21 14.82 -17.56 6.03
CA SER A 21 13.58 -17.91 6.71
C SER A 21 12.39 -17.24 6.03
N CYS A 22 11.32 -18.01 5.78
CA CYS A 22 10.05 -17.50 5.27
C CYS A 22 9.47 -16.40 6.15
N ALA A 23 9.66 -16.49 7.47
CA ALA A 23 9.06 -15.58 8.43
C ALA A 23 9.59 -14.14 8.33
N VAL A 24 10.68 -13.90 7.58
CA VAL A 24 11.24 -12.56 7.36
C VAL A 24 10.35 -11.73 6.44
N SER A 25 9.75 -12.36 5.42
CA SER A 25 8.90 -11.69 4.44
C SER A 25 7.64 -11.13 5.10
N LYS A 26 7.41 -9.83 4.94
CA LYS A 26 6.25 -9.14 5.52
C LYS A 26 5.06 -9.15 4.55
N ARG A 27 5.30 -9.18 3.24
CA ARG A 27 4.24 -9.07 2.23
C ARG A 27 4.02 -10.39 1.49
N ARG A 28 2.79 -10.61 1.03
CA ARG A 28 2.41 -11.77 0.23
C ARG A 28 3.30 -12.01 -1.01
N PRO A 29 3.53 -11.03 -1.92
CA PRO A 29 4.37 -11.26 -3.09
C PRO A 29 5.80 -11.65 -2.71
N GLU A 30 6.40 -10.96 -1.74
CA GLU A 30 7.75 -11.29 -1.23
C GLU A 30 7.83 -12.69 -0.59
N CYS A 31 6.72 -13.18 -0.03
CA CYS A 31 6.63 -14.52 0.53
C CYS A 31 6.54 -15.59 -0.57
N GLU A 32 5.65 -15.41 -1.54
CA GLU A 32 5.37 -16.42 -2.56
C GLU A 32 6.45 -16.47 -3.67
N GLU A 33 7.20 -15.39 -3.88
CA GLU A 33 8.32 -15.32 -4.85
C GLU A 33 9.62 -15.96 -4.33
N CYS A 34 9.81 -16.04 -3.02
CA CYS A 34 11.03 -16.59 -2.41
C CYS A 34 10.81 -17.95 -1.72
N GLY A 35 11.87 -18.74 -1.70
CA GLY A 35 12.00 -19.92 -0.86
C GLY A 35 12.51 -19.58 0.53
N GLY A 36 12.36 -20.53 1.45
CA GLY A 36 12.90 -20.44 2.79
C GLY A 36 13.04 -21.82 3.42
N LEU A 37 13.84 -21.90 4.48
CA LEU A 37 14.15 -23.16 5.14
C LEU A 37 12.87 -23.82 5.70
N GLY A 38 12.68 -25.09 5.36
CA GLY A 38 11.52 -25.88 5.78
C GLY A 38 10.39 -25.94 4.75
N SER A 39 10.49 -25.21 3.63
CA SER A 39 9.53 -25.33 2.53
C SER A 39 9.68 -26.68 1.85
N LEU A 40 8.54 -27.32 1.55
CA LEU A 40 8.50 -28.61 0.85
C LEU A 40 8.47 -28.44 -0.68
N THR A 41 8.03 -27.28 -1.17
CA THR A 41 7.81 -27.01 -2.59
C THR A 41 8.86 -26.08 -3.19
N GLY A 42 9.75 -25.52 -2.36
CA GLY A 42 10.77 -24.54 -2.77
C GLY A 42 10.31 -23.08 -2.67
N SER A 43 9.03 -22.82 -2.35
CA SER A 43 8.49 -21.48 -2.09
C SER A 43 7.84 -21.44 -0.70
N CYS A 44 7.79 -20.27 -0.07
CA CYS A 44 7.03 -20.11 1.15
C CYS A 44 5.52 -20.01 0.87
N GLU A 45 4.71 -20.25 1.90
CA GLU A 45 3.25 -20.15 1.85
C GLU A 45 2.76 -18.95 2.65
N TRP A 46 1.84 -18.19 2.06
CA TRP A 46 1.21 -17.04 2.70
C TRP A 46 -0.14 -17.43 3.34
N ARG A 47 -0.30 -17.13 4.63
CA ARG A 47 -1.59 -17.20 5.32
C ARG A 47 -2.19 -15.81 5.44
N GLN A 48 -3.39 -15.63 4.90
CA GLN A 48 -4.19 -14.41 5.12
C GLN A 48 -5.00 -14.54 6.41
N GLY A 49 -4.80 -13.59 7.32
CA GLY A 49 -5.55 -13.48 8.55
C GLY A 49 -6.96 -12.90 8.38
N ASP A 50 -7.71 -12.85 9.47
CA ASP A 50 -9.11 -12.40 9.47
C ASP A 50 -9.30 -10.88 9.63
N GLY A 51 -8.25 -10.14 9.97
CA GLY A 51 -8.27 -8.69 10.17
C GLY A 51 -9.04 -8.24 11.41
N LYS A 52 -9.38 -9.14 12.34
CA LYS A 52 -10.26 -8.86 13.49
C LYS A 52 -9.49 -8.63 14.79
N GLY A 53 -8.68 -7.59 14.86
CA GLY A 53 -7.91 -7.34 16.08
C GLY A 53 -6.88 -8.44 16.34
N ILE A 54 -6.58 -8.71 17.61
CA ILE A 54 -5.61 -9.75 18.00
C ILE A 54 -6.29 -11.12 17.88
N THR A 55 -5.92 -11.92 16.88
CA THR A 55 -6.51 -13.25 16.64
C THR A 55 -5.43 -14.30 16.42
N ARG A 56 -5.80 -15.58 16.59
CA ARG A 56 -4.91 -16.71 16.25
C ARG A 56 -4.67 -16.83 14.75
N ASN A 57 -5.61 -16.33 13.95
CA ASN A 57 -5.52 -16.31 12.50
C ASN A 57 -4.96 -14.95 12.05
N PHE A 58 -3.73 -14.64 12.49
CA PHE A 58 -2.98 -13.48 12.01
C PHE A 58 -2.31 -13.80 10.67
N SER A 59 -2.11 -12.77 9.85
CA SER A 59 -1.44 -12.90 8.55
C SER A 59 0.05 -13.15 8.74
N THR A 60 0.64 -14.09 8.01
CA THR A 60 2.08 -14.37 8.09
C THR A 60 2.58 -15.17 6.89
N CYS A 61 3.90 -15.21 6.73
CA CYS A 61 4.60 -16.06 5.77
C CYS A 61 5.28 -17.22 6.50
N SER A 62 5.05 -18.45 6.05
CA SER A 62 5.62 -19.64 6.70
C SER A 62 6.03 -20.69 5.67
N PRO A 63 6.82 -21.71 6.05
CA PRO A 63 7.20 -22.75 5.09
C PRO A 63 6.05 -23.69 4.70
N SER A 64 5.05 -23.85 5.58
CA SER A 64 3.84 -24.65 5.34
C SER A 64 2.77 -24.20 6.33
N ILE A 65 1.61 -23.75 5.85
CA ILE A 65 0.51 -23.27 6.71
C ILE A 65 -0.14 -24.37 7.55
N LYS A 66 0.17 -25.64 7.26
CA LYS A 66 -0.35 -26.81 7.99
C LYS A 66 0.43 -27.10 9.26
N THR A 67 1.69 -26.69 9.31
CA THR A 67 2.62 -26.98 10.41
C THR A 67 3.12 -25.70 11.06
N CYS A 68 3.18 -24.58 10.32
CA CYS A 68 3.66 -23.31 10.84
C CYS A 68 2.78 -22.15 10.33
N PRO A 69 2.23 -21.28 11.17
CA PRO A 69 2.16 -21.42 12.62
C PRO A 69 0.93 -22.23 13.03
N ASP A 70 1.17 -23.36 13.70
CA ASP A 70 0.16 -24.24 14.30
C ASP A 70 0.09 -24.10 15.84
N GLY A 71 1.03 -23.34 16.42
CA GLY A 71 1.15 -23.09 17.85
C GLY A 71 1.92 -24.18 18.61
N HIS A 72 2.56 -25.12 17.92
CA HIS A 72 3.33 -26.21 18.48
C HIS A 72 4.71 -26.34 17.85
N CYS A 73 5.73 -25.85 18.55
CA CYS A 73 7.13 -26.06 18.16
C CYS A 73 7.54 -27.54 18.24
N ASP A 74 7.58 -28.22 17.10
CA ASP A 74 7.88 -29.65 17.01
C ASP A 74 9.38 -29.98 16.95
N ALA A 75 9.73 -31.26 16.79
CA ALA A 75 11.12 -31.73 16.74
C ALA A 75 11.89 -31.29 15.48
N VAL A 76 11.18 -30.99 14.39
CA VAL A 76 11.77 -30.49 13.14
C VAL A 76 12.02 -28.99 13.28
N GLU A 77 11.02 -28.24 13.74
CA GLU A 77 11.07 -26.79 13.88
C GLU A 77 12.05 -26.33 14.95
N SER A 78 12.11 -27.03 16.09
CA SER A 78 13.05 -26.73 17.18
C SER A 78 14.52 -26.95 16.81
N ARG A 79 14.80 -27.65 15.69
CA ARG A 79 16.17 -27.95 15.24
C ARG A 79 16.89 -26.73 14.67
N ASN A 80 16.15 -25.80 14.06
CA ASN A 80 16.72 -24.58 13.50
C ASN A 80 15.72 -23.43 13.63
N VAL A 81 16.14 -22.35 14.29
CA VAL A 81 15.32 -21.16 14.55
C VAL A 81 14.76 -20.51 13.28
N ASN A 82 15.35 -20.78 12.11
CA ASN A 82 14.90 -20.25 10.83
C ASN A 82 13.71 -21.01 10.22
N ILE A 83 13.33 -22.18 10.74
CA ILE A 83 12.23 -22.99 10.17
C ILE A 83 10.88 -22.36 10.53
N CYS A 84 10.54 -22.32 11.83
CA CYS A 84 9.29 -21.73 12.31
C CYS A 84 9.54 -20.88 13.57
N PRO A 85 10.11 -19.67 13.43
CA PRO A 85 10.29 -18.77 14.57
C PRO A 85 8.95 -18.36 15.21
N GLN A 86 7.85 -18.38 14.45
CA GLN A 86 6.52 -18.00 14.92
C GLN A 86 6.05 -18.88 16.09
N ASP A 87 6.37 -20.18 16.07
CA ASP A 87 5.99 -21.12 17.12
C ASP A 87 7.14 -21.44 18.09
N CYS A 88 8.39 -21.34 17.62
CA CYS A 88 9.57 -21.75 18.39
C CYS A 88 10.35 -20.60 19.07
N LEU A 89 9.93 -19.33 18.93
CA LEU A 89 10.69 -18.21 19.51
C LEU A 89 10.86 -18.37 21.03
N ARG A 90 12.12 -18.50 21.48
CA ARG A 90 12.49 -18.61 22.91
C ARG A 90 13.32 -17.42 23.38
N GLY A 91 12.87 -16.77 24.45
CA GLY A 91 13.64 -15.68 25.10
C GLY A 91 13.86 -14.48 24.17
N GLY A 92 13.00 -14.32 23.18
CA GLY A 92 12.94 -13.19 22.27
C GLY A 92 11.88 -12.17 22.69
N SER A 93 11.70 -11.13 21.87
CA SER A 93 10.67 -10.12 22.07
C SER A 93 9.71 -10.08 20.88
N ILE A 94 8.41 -10.05 21.17
CA ILE A 94 7.37 -9.78 20.16
C ILE A 94 6.92 -8.33 20.37
N ILE A 95 7.00 -7.53 19.31
CA ILE A 95 6.72 -6.09 19.33
C ILE A 95 5.38 -5.86 18.62
N GLY A 96 4.53 -5.01 19.18
CA GLY A 96 3.19 -4.73 18.65
C GLY A 96 2.08 -5.52 19.33
N GLY A 97 0.90 -5.56 18.72
CA GLY A 97 -0.30 -6.18 19.30
C GLY A 97 -0.23 -7.70 19.21
N HIS A 98 -0.02 -8.39 20.32
CA HIS A 98 0.11 -9.85 20.34
C HIS A 98 -0.35 -10.48 21.67
N GLU A 99 -0.64 -11.78 21.62
CA GLU A 99 -0.74 -12.67 22.77
C GLU A 99 0.43 -13.68 22.68
N PRO A 100 1.32 -13.76 23.67
CA PRO A 100 2.42 -14.72 23.65
C PRO A 100 1.92 -16.16 23.79
N GLY A 101 2.64 -17.10 23.19
CA GLY A 101 2.43 -18.53 23.40
C GLY A 101 2.67 -18.96 24.84
N GLU A 102 2.03 -20.07 25.22
CA GLU A 102 2.06 -20.56 26.62
C GLU A 102 3.47 -20.92 27.09
N ARG A 103 4.33 -21.35 26.16
CA ARG A 103 5.76 -21.57 26.44
C ARG A 103 6.70 -20.83 25.47
N TRP A 104 6.33 -20.72 24.20
CA TRP A 104 7.17 -20.21 23.10
C TRP A 104 6.26 -19.62 22.02
N GLY A 105 6.80 -18.75 21.17
CA GLY A 105 6.11 -18.29 19.97
C GLY A 105 4.94 -17.34 20.20
N ILE A 106 4.12 -17.17 19.15
CA ILE A 106 3.01 -16.22 19.05
C ILE A 106 1.69 -17.02 19.07
N LYS A 107 0.87 -16.82 20.10
CA LYS A 107 -0.46 -17.44 20.18
C LYS A 107 -1.49 -16.70 19.34
N ALA A 108 -1.44 -15.38 19.37
CA ALA A 108 -2.29 -14.51 18.59
C ALA A 108 -1.55 -13.22 18.24
N GLY A 109 -1.88 -12.62 17.10
CA GLY A 109 -1.24 -11.42 16.59
C GLY A 109 -2.26 -10.45 15.99
N PHE A 110 -1.92 -9.17 15.97
CA PHE A 110 -2.70 -8.13 15.31
C PHE A 110 -2.12 -7.86 13.92
N GLY A 111 -2.91 -8.10 12.88
CA GLY A 111 -2.51 -7.81 11.50
C GLY A 111 -1.54 -8.85 10.93
N ILE A 112 -0.40 -8.36 10.45
CA ILE A 112 0.68 -9.15 9.86
C ILE A 112 1.78 -9.35 10.90
N CYS A 113 2.19 -10.59 11.11
CA CYS A 113 3.34 -10.91 11.95
C CYS A 113 4.50 -11.46 11.13
N ASN A 114 5.68 -10.84 11.25
CA ASN A 114 6.94 -11.32 10.70
C ASN A 114 8.01 -11.43 11.80
N CYS A 115 9.03 -12.26 11.57
CA CYS A 115 10.05 -12.58 12.55
C CYS A 115 11.45 -12.56 11.95
N PHE A 116 12.41 -12.13 12.75
CA PHE A 116 13.83 -12.13 12.48
C PHE A 116 14.52 -13.10 13.46
N PRO A 117 14.71 -14.38 13.05
CA PRO A 117 15.21 -15.43 13.93
C PRO A 117 16.57 -15.11 14.56
N GLU A 118 17.47 -14.48 13.80
CA GLU A 118 18.82 -14.12 14.24
C GLU A 118 18.79 -13.12 15.41
N GLU A 119 17.87 -12.16 15.37
CA GLU A 119 17.69 -11.17 16.44
C GLU A 119 16.78 -11.68 17.57
N LYS A 120 16.10 -12.81 17.36
CA LYS A 120 15.02 -13.31 18.23
C LYS A 120 13.93 -12.25 18.44
N LYS A 121 13.54 -11.56 17.37
CA LYS A 121 12.48 -10.55 17.39
C LYS A 121 11.37 -10.90 16.42
N CYS A 122 10.15 -10.62 16.81
CA CYS A 122 9.01 -10.62 15.91
C CYS A 122 8.26 -9.30 16.03
N PHE A 123 7.59 -8.90 14.96
CA PHE A 123 6.76 -7.72 14.88
C PHE A 123 5.37 -8.15 14.43
N CYS A 124 4.34 -7.68 15.12
CA CYS A 124 2.94 -7.87 14.77
C CYS A 124 2.27 -6.51 14.65
N GLU A 125 2.06 -6.08 13.42
CA GLU A 125 1.52 -4.78 13.09
C GLU A 125 0.45 -4.90 12.00
N PRO A 126 -0.56 -4.01 11.99
CA PRO A 126 -1.50 -3.95 10.89
C PRO A 126 -0.74 -3.71 9.58
N GLU A 127 -1.29 -4.21 8.48
CA GLU A 127 -0.77 -3.86 7.16
C GLU A 127 -0.75 -2.33 7.06
N ASP A 128 0.38 -1.78 6.61
CA ASP A 128 0.50 -0.34 6.37
C ASP A 128 -0.63 0.01 5.41
N SER A 129 -1.70 0.62 5.92
CA SER A 129 -2.75 1.10 5.06
C SER A 129 -2.13 2.23 4.23
N GLN A 130 -1.64 1.87 3.05
CA GLN A 130 -1.86 2.74 1.90
C GLN A 130 -3.37 2.73 1.69
N ASP A 131 -4.08 3.40 2.60
CA ASP A 131 -5.50 3.67 2.45
C ASP A 131 -5.62 4.43 1.13
N PRO A 132 -6.28 3.85 0.10
CA PRO A 132 -6.64 4.62 -1.09
C PRO A 132 -7.60 5.76 -0.75
N LEU A 133 -8.08 5.83 0.50
CA LEU A 133 -8.89 6.91 1.06
C LEU A 133 -8.20 8.28 0.92
N CYS A 134 -6.87 8.35 1.10
CA CYS A 134 -6.13 9.59 0.87
C CYS A 134 -6.12 9.99 -0.60
N ASP A 135 -6.12 9.03 -1.53
CA ASP A 135 -6.09 9.33 -2.96
C ASP A 135 -7.45 9.82 -3.46
N GLU A 136 -8.55 9.23 -2.98
CA GLU A 136 -9.90 9.61 -3.39
C GLU A 136 -10.37 10.93 -2.78
N LEU A 137 -10.01 11.21 -1.51
CA LEU A 137 -10.26 12.51 -0.88
C LEU A 137 -9.36 13.60 -1.50
N CYS A 138 -8.08 13.31 -1.78
CA CYS A 138 -7.20 14.26 -2.46
C CYS A 138 -7.70 14.57 -3.87
N ARG A 139 -8.12 13.55 -4.63
CA ARG A 139 -8.67 13.70 -5.98
C ARG A 139 -9.97 14.51 -5.98
N THR A 140 -10.87 14.30 -5.03
CA THR A 140 -12.11 15.07 -4.91
C THR A 140 -11.85 16.52 -4.48
N VAL A 141 -10.92 16.77 -3.57
CA VAL A 141 -10.50 18.13 -3.17
C VAL A 141 -9.88 18.88 -4.35
N ILE A 142 -8.97 18.25 -5.10
CA ILE A 142 -8.35 18.85 -6.29
C ILE A 142 -9.42 19.15 -7.35
N ALA A 143 -10.30 18.20 -7.64
CA ALA A 143 -11.37 18.39 -8.62
C ALA A 143 -12.31 19.54 -8.23
N ALA A 144 -12.72 19.62 -6.96
CA ALA A 144 -13.57 20.70 -6.47
C ALA A 144 -12.88 22.06 -6.55
N ALA A 145 -11.60 22.16 -6.15
CA ALA A 145 -10.83 23.41 -6.19
C ALA A 145 -10.69 23.96 -7.62
N VAL A 146 -10.45 23.09 -8.60
CA VAL A 146 -10.37 23.46 -10.02
C VAL A 146 -11.73 23.93 -10.53
N LEU A 147 -12.81 23.23 -10.19
CA LEU A 147 -14.18 23.60 -10.57
C LEU A 147 -14.59 24.96 -10.00
N PHE A 148 -14.35 25.19 -8.70
CA PHE A 148 -14.65 26.47 -8.06
C PHE A 148 -13.82 27.60 -8.66
N SER A 149 -12.54 27.37 -8.93
CA SER A 149 -11.66 28.36 -9.57
C SER A 149 -12.16 28.76 -10.96
N PHE A 150 -12.65 27.79 -11.74
CA PHE A 150 -13.26 28.04 -13.05
C PHE A 150 -14.56 28.86 -12.93
N ILE A 151 -15.44 28.49 -12.00
CA ILE A 151 -16.70 29.21 -11.76
C ILE A 151 -16.43 30.65 -11.32
N VAL A 152 -15.53 30.86 -10.36
CA VAL A 152 -15.16 32.20 -9.88
C VAL A 152 -14.57 33.05 -11.01
N SER A 153 -13.70 32.48 -11.84
CA SER A 153 -13.14 33.17 -13.02
C SER A 153 -14.23 33.60 -14.01
N MET A 154 -15.19 32.73 -14.31
CA MET A 154 -16.34 33.05 -15.16
C MET A 154 -17.22 34.15 -14.57
N LEU A 155 -17.52 34.09 -13.28
CA LEU A 155 -18.31 35.12 -12.58
C LEU A 155 -17.59 36.46 -12.52
N LEU A 156 -16.28 36.48 -12.25
CA LEU A 156 -15.49 37.71 -12.23
C LEU A 156 -15.38 38.33 -13.62
N SER A 157 -15.15 37.53 -14.66
CA SER A 157 -15.07 38.03 -16.04
C SER A 157 -16.40 38.65 -16.49
N THR A 158 -17.53 37.96 -16.27
CA THR A 158 -18.86 38.49 -16.59
C THR A 158 -19.21 39.74 -15.77
N PHE A 159 -18.88 39.78 -14.49
CA PHE A 159 -19.04 40.96 -13.66
C PHE A 159 -18.20 42.15 -14.16
N CYS A 160 -16.94 41.91 -14.53
CA CYS A 160 -16.05 42.91 -15.09
C CYS A 160 -16.56 43.43 -16.45
N ILE A 161 -17.01 42.55 -17.34
CA ILE A 161 -17.61 42.93 -18.64
C ILE A 161 -18.89 43.74 -18.42
N HIS A 162 -19.76 43.31 -17.50
CA HIS A 162 -21.00 44.02 -17.21
C HIS A 162 -20.72 45.39 -16.57
N ARG A 163 -19.76 45.49 -15.65
CA ARG A 163 -19.27 46.77 -15.09
C ARG A 163 -18.67 47.65 -16.18
N TYR A 164 -17.88 47.07 -17.09
CA TYR A 164 -17.30 47.78 -18.22
C TYR A 164 -18.39 48.35 -19.12
N HIS A 165 -19.38 47.57 -19.53
CA HIS A 165 -20.50 48.07 -20.35
C HIS A 165 -21.39 49.09 -19.62
N LYS A 166 -21.57 48.94 -18.30
CA LYS A 166 -22.36 49.89 -17.50
C LYS A 166 -21.62 51.23 -17.28
N ASN A 167 -20.30 51.19 -17.13
CA ASN A 167 -19.45 52.35 -16.90
C ASN A 167 -18.82 52.92 -18.18
N ALA A 168 -18.95 52.22 -19.31
CA ALA A 168 -18.59 52.73 -20.61
C ALA A 168 -19.51 53.89 -20.93
N HIS A 169 -18.92 55.09 -20.98
CA HIS A 169 -19.60 56.24 -21.56
C HIS A 169 -20.13 55.85 -22.95
N LYS A 170 -21.38 56.23 -23.24
CA LYS A 170 -21.91 56.19 -24.61
C LYS A 170 -20.83 56.72 -25.55
N PRO A 171 -20.53 56.05 -26.69
CA PRO A 171 -19.58 56.59 -27.63
C PRO A 171 -20.01 58.02 -27.94
N PRO A 172 -19.08 59.00 -27.99
CA PRO A 172 -19.45 60.32 -28.47
C PRO A 172 -20.10 60.12 -29.84
N ILE A 173 -21.31 60.67 -29.98
CA ILE A 173 -22.05 60.72 -31.25
C ILE A 173 -21.04 61.09 -32.31
N ALA A 174 -20.90 60.26 -33.36
CA ALA A 174 -20.07 60.55 -34.51
C ALA A 174 -20.43 61.97 -34.98
N SER A 175 -19.55 62.93 -34.68
CA SER A 175 -19.66 64.29 -35.13
C SER A 175 -19.68 64.26 -36.65
N ALA A 176 -20.77 64.77 -37.20
CA ALA A 176 -21.13 64.76 -38.61
C ALA A 176 -19.91 64.94 -39.52
N GLU A 177 -19.70 63.96 -40.39
CA GLU A 177 -18.92 64.10 -41.60
C GLU A 177 -19.71 65.03 -42.56
N MET A 178 -19.65 66.34 -42.29
CA MET A 178 -20.12 67.35 -43.23
C MET A 178 -18.93 67.73 -44.13
N THR A 179 -18.79 67.01 -45.25
CA THR A 179 -17.98 67.45 -46.39
C THR A 179 -18.57 68.76 -46.94
N PHE A 180 -18.06 69.91 -46.48
CA PHE A 180 -18.40 71.21 -47.03
C PHE A 180 -17.62 71.40 -48.34
N ARG A 181 -18.31 71.29 -49.48
CA ARG A 181 -17.77 71.65 -50.80
C ARG A 181 -17.51 73.16 -50.85
N ARG A 182 -16.28 73.58 -51.17
CA ARG A 182 -15.94 74.97 -51.52
C ARG A 182 -16.67 75.41 -52.79
N PRO A 183 -17.26 76.62 -52.86
CA PRO A 183 -17.53 77.27 -54.13
C PRO A 183 -16.24 77.93 -54.66
N ALA A 184 -16.05 77.86 -55.98
CA ALA A 184 -14.98 78.53 -56.71
C ALA A 184 -15.20 80.05 -56.73
N GLN A 185 -14.13 80.82 -56.45
CA GLN A 185 -14.11 82.26 -56.72
C GLN A 185 -13.93 82.50 -58.23
N ALA A 186 -14.77 83.37 -58.79
CA ALA A 186 -14.54 84.02 -60.08
C ALA A 186 -14.45 85.53 -59.85
N PHE A 187 -13.29 86.07 -60.25
CA PHE A 187 -12.83 87.47 -60.42
C PHE A 187 -13.37 88.57 -59.49
#